data_AF-B4MJ38-F1
#
_entry.id   AF-B4MJ38-F1
#
_cell.length_a   1.000
_cell.length_b   1.000
_cell.length_c   1.000
_cell.angle_alpha   90.00
_cell.angle_beta   90.00
_cell.angle_gamma   90.00
#
_symmetry.space_group_name_H-M   'P 1'
#
loop_
_entity.id
_entity.type
_entity.pdbx_description
1 polymer ?
#
loop_
_entity_poly.entity_id
_entity_poly.type
_entity_poly.pdbx_seq_one_letter_code
_entity_poly.pdbx_strand_id
1 'polypeptide(L)'
;MYSKVFTLLVLASIAEILAVPIASKPTGMSEDLKLIELMMVQSKSGENMECFGVYLPILQDIDTQYTIDYTKCWTDRQSGVSLIEETYSEPRSNLSATAYDICEPLLQCDPQQSDTQSAFECYEKVGTEKSSTLNDLTLDGAQLAREIAEDFRRIDIIADACYAESYRTYSNDRNEAQAKLEDCLANGI
;
A
#
# COMPACT_ATOMS: atom_id res chain seq x y z
N MET A 1 -13.32 11.40 41.68
CA MET A 1 -14.43 11.30 40.71
C MET A 1 -14.03 11.62 39.26
N TYR A 2 -12.75 11.56 38.88
CA TYR A 2 -12.28 11.91 37.53
C TYR A 2 -11.63 10.75 36.75
N SER A 3 -11.53 9.56 37.35
CA SER A 3 -10.78 8.42 36.78
C SER A 3 -11.57 7.58 35.77
N LYS A 4 -12.91 7.70 35.71
CA LYS A 4 -13.75 6.90 34.80
C LYS A 4 -14.20 7.63 33.53
N VAL A 5 -13.96 8.94 33.42
CA VAL A 5 -14.36 9.73 32.25
C VAL A 5 -13.27 9.71 31.16
N PHE A 6 -12.00 9.57 31.55
CA PHE A 6 -10.88 9.51 30.59
C PHE A 6 -10.75 8.17 29.87
N THR A 7 -11.21 7.07 30.48
CA THR A 7 -11.13 5.73 29.87
C THR A 7 -12.16 5.52 28.76
N LEU A 8 -13.23 6.33 28.71
CA LEU A 8 -14.25 6.27 27.67
C LEU A 8 -13.94 7.15 26.46
N LEU A 9 -13.03 8.13 26.58
CA LEU A 9 -12.68 9.05 25.50
C LEU A 9 -11.50 8.58 24.63
N VAL A 10 -10.70 7.61 25.08
CA VAL A 10 -9.55 7.08 24.32
C VAL A 10 -9.96 5.99 23.31
N LEU A 11 -11.18 5.44 23.42
CA LEU A 11 -11.68 4.41 22.50
C LEU A 11 -12.38 4.94 21.24
N ALA A 12 -12.49 6.27 21.08
CA ALA A 12 -13.24 6.90 19.99
C ALA A 12 -12.36 7.56 18.91
N SER A 13 -11.03 7.40 18.94
CA SER A 13 -10.13 8.13 18.03
C SER A 13 -9.07 7.30 17.30
N ILE A 14 -9.32 6.01 17.02
CA ILE A 14 -8.46 5.22 16.08
C ILE A 14 -9.32 4.53 15.01
N ALA A 15 -10.43 5.15 14.61
CA ALA A 15 -11.25 4.68 13.51
C ALA A 15 -11.12 5.59 12.28
N GLU A 16 -9.92 6.09 12.00
CA GLU A 16 -9.59 6.79 10.75
C GLU A 16 -8.07 6.71 10.58
N ILE A 17 -7.61 6.51 9.34
CA ILE A 17 -6.21 6.21 8.93
C ILE A 17 -5.85 4.71 9.02
N LEU A 18 -6.56 3.89 8.26
CA LEU A 18 -5.97 3.02 7.22
C LEU A 18 -7.12 2.67 6.27
N ALA A 19 -7.67 3.69 5.61
CA ALA A 19 -8.28 3.46 4.31
C ALA A 19 -7.11 3.13 3.35
N VAL A 20 -6.60 1.90 3.44
CA VAL A 20 -5.95 1.28 2.28
C VAL A 20 -6.98 1.47 1.17
N PRO A 21 -6.63 2.10 0.03
CA PRO A 21 -7.55 2.14 -1.08
C PRO A 21 -7.89 0.69 -1.37
N ILE A 22 -9.14 0.32 -1.08
CA ILE A 22 -9.70 -0.96 -1.51
C ILE A 22 -9.34 -1.02 -2.97
N ALA A 23 -8.45 -1.95 -3.33
CA ALA A 23 -8.02 -2.20 -4.69
C ALA A 23 -9.27 -2.10 -5.54
N SER A 24 -9.41 -0.98 -6.26
CA SER A 24 -10.60 -0.71 -7.03
C SER A 24 -10.64 -1.83 -8.05
N LYS A 25 -11.59 -2.74 -7.87
CA LYS A 25 -11.86 -3.85 -8.78
C LYS A 25 -11.72 -3.30 -10.21
N PRO A 26 -11.03 -4.01 -11.12
CA PRO A 26 -10.80 -3.54 -12.48
C PRO A 26 -12.12 -3.02 -13.07
N THR A 27 -12.13 -1.75 -13.45
CA THR A 27 -13.33 -1.02 -13.88
C THR A 27 -13.64 -1.37 -15.33
N GLY A 28 -14.07 -2.62 -15.58
CA GLY A 28 -14.57 -3.09 -16.89
C GLY A 28 -16.09 -3.02 -17.05
N MET A 29 -16.82 -2.73 -15.96
CA MET A 29 -18.27 -2.95 -15.87
C MET A 29 -19.13 -2.08 -16.82
N SER A 30 -18.62 -0.91 -17.24
CA SER A 30 -19.30 0.00 -18.17
C SER A 30 -19.28 -0.52 -19.61
N GLU A 31 -18.16 -1.13 -20.00
CA GLU A 31 -17.94 -1.57 -21.37
C GLU A 31 -18.55 -2.96 -21.62
N ASP A 32 -18.68 -3.79 -20.59
CA ASP A 32 -19.47 -5.03 -20.63
C ASP A 32 -20.95 -4.75 -20.95
N LEU A 33 -21.51 -3.66 -20.40
CA LEU A 33 -22.90 -3.26 -20.67
C LEU A 33 -23.12 -2.92 -22.15
N LYS A 34 -22.17 -2.20 -22.76
CA LYS A 34 -22.23 -1.84 -24.18
C LYS A 34 -22.19 -3.08 -25.06
N LEU A 35 -21.32 -4.05 -24.75
CA LEU A 35 -21.24 -5.29 -25.49
C LEU A 35 -22.55 -6.11 -25.38
N ILE A 36 -23.15 -6.16 -24.19
CA ILE A 36 -24.45 -6.82 -23.98
C ILE A 36 -25.56 -6.15 -24.79
N GLU A 37 -25.61 -4.82 -24.81
CA GLU A 37 -26.58 -4.06 -25.62
C GLU A 37 -26.41 -4.36 -27.11
N LEU A 38 -25.16 -4.37 -27.59
CA LEU A 38 -24.83 -4.68 -28.98
C LEU A 38 -25.29 -6.09 -29.38
N MET A 39 -25.04 -7.09 -28.53
CA MET A 39 -25.51 -8.47 -28.72
C MET A 39 -27.05 -8.56 -28.72
N MET A 40 -27.74 -7.81 -27.86
CA MET A 40 -29.21 -7.79 -27.84
C MET A 40 -29.82 -7.13 -29.07
N VAL A 41 -29.18 -6.11 -29.65
CA VAL A 41 -29.64 -5.48 -30.89
C VAL A 41 -29.43 -6.43 -32.08
N GLN A 42 -28.24 -7.03 -32.20
CA GLN A 42 -27.90 -7.87 -33.35
C GLN A 42 -28.56 -9.24 -33.34
N SER A 43 -28.85 -9.80 -32.16
CA SER A 43 -29.67 -11.01 -32.07
C SER A 43 -31.10 -10.85 -32.62
N LYS A 44 -31.59 -9.61 -32.77
CA LYS A 44 -32.90 -9.31 -33.38
C LYS A 44 -32.85 -9.17 -34.90
N SER A 45 -31.74 -8.68 -35.46
CA SER A 45 -31.53 -8.54 -36.92
C SER A 45 -31.05 -9.86 -37.55
N GLY A 46 -30.20 -10.62 -36.84
CA GLY A 46 -29.63 -11.89 -37.31
C GLY A 46 -28.53 -11.74 -38.38
N GLU A 47 -28.14 -10.51 -38.72
CA GLU A 47 -27.11 -10.22 -39.72
C GLU A 47 -25.70 -10.25 -39.10
N ASN A 48 -24.72 -10.77 -39.85
CA ASN A 48 -23.29 -10.77 -39.52
C ASN A 48 -22.93 -11.35 -38.13
N MET A 49 -23.71 -12.31 -37.63
CA MET A 49 -23.53 -12.90 -36.29
C MET A 49 -22.19 -13.64 -36.13
N GLU A 50 -21.55 -14.05 -37.22
CA GLU A 50 -20.21 -14.63 -37.25
C GLU A 50 -19.12 -13.70 -36.71
N CYS A 51 -19.33 -12.38 -36.76
CA CYS A 51 -18.43 -11.38 -36.18
C CYS A 51 -18.21 -11.60 -34.67
N PHE A 52 -19.25 -12.03 -33.94
CA PHE A 52 -19.12 -12.37 -32.52
C PHE A 52 -18.16 -13.54 -32.30
N GLY A 53 -18.15 -14.53 -33.19
CA GLY A 53 -17.23 -15.66 -33.11
C GLY A 53 -15.76 -15.25 -33.28
N VAL A 54 -15.50 -14.15 -33.97
CA VAL A 54 -14.15 -13.61 -34.20
C VAL A 54 -13.73 -12.67 -33.06
N TYR A 55 -14.59 -11.71 -32.70
CA TYR A 55 -14.19 -10.62 -31.80
C TYR A 55 -14.47 -10.87 -30.32
N LEU A 56 -15.42 -11.75 -29.95
CA LEU A 56 -15.62 -12.07 -28.53
C LEU A 56 -14.38 -12.72 -27.89
N PRO A 57 -13.70 -13.70 -28.53
CA PRO A 57 -12.44 -14.23 -28.00
C PRO A 57 -11.37 -13.15 -27.83
N ILE A 58 -11.25 -12.23 -28.81
CA ILE A 58 -10.29 -11.12 -28.74
C ILE A 58 -10.58 -10.21 -27.54
N LEU A 59 -11.84 -9.83 -27.33
CA LEU A 59 -12.26 -9.02 -26.19
C LEU A 59 -11.99 -9.74 -24.86
N GLN A 60 -12.23 -11.05 -24.79
CA GLN A 60 -11.94 -11.88 -23.62
C GLN A 60 -10.44 -11.97 -23.32
N ASP A 61 -9.61 -12.09 -24.35
CA ASP A 61 -8.15 -12.11 -24.23
C ASP A 61 -7.65 -10.76 -23.68
N ILE A 62 -8.20 -9.64 -24.15
CA ILE A 62 -7.90 -8.29 -23.64
C ILE A 62 -8.28 -8.16 -22.16
N ASP A 63 -9.50 -8.58 -21.77
CA ASP A 63 -9.96 -8.56 -20.37
C ASP A 63 -9.08 -9.45 -19.47
N THR A 64 -8.65 -10.60 -19.99
CA THR A 64 -7.75 -11.54 -19.30
C THR A 64 -6.36 -10.93 -19.11
N GLN A 65 -5.81 -10.33 -20.16
CA GLN A 65 -4.49 -9.70 -20.12
C GLN A 65 -4.45 -8.53 -19.15
N TYR A 66 -5.49 -7.68 -19.15
CA TYR A 66 -5.60 -6.60 -18.16
C TYR A 66 -5.62 -7.11 -16.73
N THR A 67 -6.34 -8.21 -16.47
CA THR A 67 -6.36 -8.84 -15.14
C THR A 67 -4.97 -9.34 -14.73
N ILE A 68 -4.22 -9.94 -15.66
CA ILE A 68 -2.84 -10.40 -15.43
C ILE A 68 -1.94 -9.21 -15.10
N ASP A 69 -1.97 -8.17 -15.91
CA ASP A 69 -1.09 -7.00 -15.77
C ASP A 69 -1.37 -6.23 -14.47
N TYR A 70 -2.65 -6.00 -14.17
CA TYR A 70 -3.07 -5.38 -12.91
C TYR A 70 -2.61 -6.21 -11.69
N THR A 71 -2.81 -7.53 -11.74
CA THR A 71 -2.40 -8.44 -10.65
C THR A 71 -0.88 -8.45 -10.48
N LYS A 72 -0.13 -8.34 -11.57
CA LYS A 72 1.33 -8.19 -11.52
C LYS A 72 1.72 -6.88 -10.82
N CYS A 73 1.14 -5.74 -11.19
CA CYS A 73 1.40 -4.46 -10.52
C CYS A 73 1.15 -4.55 -9.01
N TRP A 74 0.04 -5.18 -8.61
CA TRP A 74 -0.28 -5.43 -7.20
C TRP A 74 0.75 -6.32 -6.50
N THR A 75 1.12 -7.44 -7.12
CA THR A 75 2.09 -8.37 -6.54
C THR A 75 3.45 -7.71 -6.36
N ASP A 76 3.92 -6.97 -7.38
CA ASP A 76 5.19 -6.24 -7.33
C ASP A 76 5.20 -5.20 -6.19
N ARG A 77 4.08 -4.47 -6.00
CA ARG A 77 3.91 -3.54 -4.87
C ARG A 77 4.03 -4.27 -3.53
N GLN A 78 3.34 -5.39 -3.35
CA GLN A 78 3.37 -6.14 -2.09
C GLN A 78 4.75 -6.72 -1.79
N SER A 79 5.43 -7.24 -2.80
CA SER A 79 6.82 -7.69 -2.68
C SER A 79 7.75 -6.55 -2.29
N GLY A 80 7.59 -5.38 -2.90
CA GLY A 80 8.38 -4.20 -2.58
C GLY A 80 8.12 -3.68 -1.15
N VAL A 81 6.86 -3.67 -0.68
CA VAL A 81 6.52 -3.36 0.72
C VAL A 81 7.24 -4.30 1.69
N SER A 82 7.24 -5.61 1.39
CA SER A 82 7.92 -6.61 2.23
C SER A 82 9.43 -6.38 2.26
N LEU A 83 10.02 -6.03 1.12
CA LEU A 83 11.45 -5.73 1.01
C LEU A 83 11.84 -4.46 1.79
N ILE A 84 11.01 -3.42 1.78
CA ILE A 84 11.23 -2.23 2.61
C ILE A 84 11.26 -2.64 4.09
N GLU A 85 10.23 -3.34 4.57
CA GLU A 85 10.18 -3.77 5.98
C GLU A 85 11.40 -4.61 6.38
N GLU A 86 11.82 -5.53 5.50
CA GLU A 86 13.04 -6.33 5.70
C GLU A 86 14.29 -5.43 5.78
N THR A 87 14.43 -4.47 4.88
CA THR A 87 15.58 -3.54 4.80
C THR A 87 15.73 -2.72 6.09
N TYR A 88 14.63 -2.27 6.69
CA TYR A 88 14.65 -1.45 7.90
C TYR A 88 14.58 -2.26 9.21
N SER A 89 14.47 -3.59 9.14
CA SER A 89 14.36 -4.46 10.32
C SER A 89 15.60 -4.40 11.22
N GLU A 90 16.80 -4.50 10.64
CA GLU A 90 18.07 -4.44 11.38
C GLU A 90 18.33 -3.04 11.96
N PRO A 91 18.23 -1.92 11.21
CA PRO A 91 18.34 -0.58 11.78
C PRO A 91 17.38 -0.36 12.96
N ARG A 92 16.12 -0.81 12.84
CA ARG A 92 15.14 -0.73 13.92
C ARG A 92 15.58 -1.53 15.14
N SER A 93 16.10 -2.75 14.96
CA SER A 93 16.65 -3.56 16.04
C SER A 93 17.83 -2.88 16.73
N ASN A 94 18.74 -2.27 15.96
CA ASN A 94 19.89 -1.56 16.50
C ASN A 94 19.50 -0.33 17.33
N LEU A 95 18.51 0.45 16.88
CA LEU A 95 17.96 1.55 17.68
C LEU A 95 17.27 1.04 18.95
N SER A 96 16.56 -0.09 18.88
CA SER A 96 15.95 -0.70 20.06
C SER A 96 16.99 -1.15 21.09
N ALA A 97 18.10 -1.75 20.64
CA ALA A 97 19.20 -2.12 21.52
C ALA A 97 19.85 -0.88 22.16
N THR A 98 20.09 0.16 21.37
CA THR A 98 20.62 1.45 21.86
C THR A 98 19.70 2.08 22.90
N ALA A 99 18.38 2.05 22.67
CA ALA A 99 17.39 2.54 23.63
C ALA A 99 17.45 1.76 24.95
N TYR A 100 17.64 0.43 24.88
CA TYR A 100 17.81 -0.41 26.07
C TYR A 100 19.09 -0.05 26.84
N ASP A 101 20.22 0.08 26.14
CA ASP A 101 21.52 0.45 26.72
C ASP A 101 21.54 1.84 27.39
N ILE A 102 20.63 2.73 26.99
CA ILE A 102 20.40 4.03 27.64
C ILE A 102 19.50 3.87 28.86
N CYS A 103 18.37 3.18 28.72
CA CYS A 103 17.32 3.15 29.73
C CYS A 103 17.65 2.21 30.89
N GLU A 104 18.25 1.05 30.65
CA GLU A 104 18.51 0.06 31.69
C GLU A 104 19.39 0.63 32.82
N PRO A 105 20.55 1.26 32.56
CA PRO A 105 21.38 1.81 33.64
C PRO A 105 20.65 2.88 34.47
N LEU A 106 19.81 3.70 33.84
CA LEU A 106 18.99 4.70 34.54
C LEU A 106 17.96 4.03 35.47
N LEU A 107 17.31 2.95 35.00
CA LEU A 107 16.36 2.20 35.81
C LEU A 107 17.02 1.47 37.00
N GLN A 108 18.32 1.20 36.93
CA GLN A 108 19.07 0.57 38.03
C GLN A 108 19.50 1.56 39.13
N CYS A 109 19.45 2.87 38.91
CA CYS A 109 19.92 3.87 39.88
C CYS A 109 19.10 3.93 41.18
N ASP A 110 17.81 3.59 41.18
CA ASP A 110 17.00 3.53 42.41
C ASP A 110 17.17 2.19 43.16
N PRO A 111 16.98 1.02 42.53
CA PRO A 111 17.03 -0.26 43.25
C PRO A 111 18.43 -0.68 43.72
N GLN A 112 19.51 -0.14 43.15
CA GLN A 112 20.89 -0.57 43.46
C GLN A 112 21.62 0.33 44.46
N GLN A 113 21.04 1.46 44.88
CA GLN A 113 21.71 2.41 45.76
C GLN A 113 21.23 2.27 47.20
N SER A 114 22.15 2.38 48.15
CA SER A 114 21.87 2.15 49.59
C SER A 114 21.16 3.32 50.27
N ASP A 115 21.24 4.51 49.68
CA ASP A 115 20.70 5.74 50.23
C ASP A 115 20.29 6.71 49.11
N THR A 116 19.46 7.69 49.48
CA THR A 116 18.86 8.65 48.56
C THR A 116 19.88 9.55 47.86
N GLN A 117 20.97 9.92 48.52
CA GLN A 117 21.99 10.77 47.90
C GLN A 117 22.72 10.01 46.79
N SER A 118 23.14 8.77 47.08
CA SER A 118 23.77 7.89 46.10
C SER A 118 22.88 7.62 44.88
N ALA A 119 21.55 7.49 45.09
CA ALA A 119 20.58 7.39 43.99
C ALA A 119 20.58 8.64 43.09
N PHE A 120 20.56 9.84 43.67
CA PHE A 120 20.60 11.08 42.89
C PHE A 120 21.91 11.27 42.13
N GLU A 121 23.05 10.99 42.76
CA GLU A 121 24.37 11.04 42.11
C GLU A 121 24.49 10.03 40.95
N CYS A 122 23.87 8.84 41.10
CA CYS A 122 23.77 7.87 40.01
C CYS A 122 22.98 8.43 38.82
N TYR A 123 21.80 9.03 39.05
CA TYR A 123 21.00 9.63 37.98
C TYR A 123 21.73 10.77 37.27
N GLU A 124 22.42 11.65 38.01
CA GLU A 124 23.22 12.72 37.43
C GLU A 124 24.33 12.15 36.53
N LYS A 125 25.10 11.19 37.03
CA LYS A 125 26.22 10.58 36.31
C LYS A 125 25.75 9.84 35.06
N VAL A 126 24.84 8.87 35.21
CA VAL A 126 24.34 8.04 34.11
C VAL A 126 23.58 8.89 33.10
N GLY A 127 22.76 9.84 33.56
CA GLY A 127 22.05 10.77 32.70
C GLY A 127 23.01 11.61 31.85
N THR A 128 24.09 12.10 32.44
CA THR A 128 25.14 12.84 31.72
C THR A 128 25.85 11.95 30.70
N GLU A 129 26.29 10.75 31.10
CA GLU A 129 26.97 9.78 30.24
C GLU A 129 26.13 9.35 29.03
N LYS A 130 24.82 9.19 29.21
CA LYS A 130 23.90 8.71 28.16
C LYS A 130 23.24 9.84 27.35
N SER A 131 23.37 11.10 27.77
CA SER A 131 22.70 12.24 27.14
C SER A 131 23.01 12.40 25.64
N SER A 132 24.28 12.27 25.25
CA SER A 132 24.69 12.35 23.84
C SER A 132 24.12 11.20 23.02
N THR A 133 24.23 9.97 23.53
CA THR A 133 23.70 8.79 22.83
C THR A 133 22.18 8.83 22.69
N LEU A 134 21.48 9.38 23.70
CA LEU A 134 20.04 9.63 23.60
C LEU A 134 19.72 10.64 22.49
N ASN A 135 20.50 11.72 22.38
CA ASN A 135 20.33 12.67 21.30
C ASN A 135 20.55 12.01 19.93
N ASP A 136 21.62 11.22 19.78
CA ASP A 136 21.90 10.51 18.53
C ASP A 136 20.77 9.52 18.16
N LEU A 137 20.28 8.73 19.13
CA LEU A 137 19.13 7.86 18.97
C LEU A 137 17.89 8.61 18.42
N THR A 138 17.63 9.82 18.92
CA THR A 138 16.49 10.63 18.44
C THR A 138 16.69 11.13 17.00
N LEU A 139 17.92 11.52 16.64
CA LEU A 139 18.25 12.00 15.31
C LEU A 139 18.20 10.88 14.28
N ASP A 140 18.81 9.73 14.60
CA ASP A 140 18.83 8.54 13.76
C ASP A 140 17.42 7.99 13.57
N GLY A 141 16.63 7.92 14.65
CA GLY A 141 15.23 7.51 14.57
C GLY A 141 14.40 8.43 13.68
N ALA A 142 14.58 9.75 13.80
CA ALA A 142 13.90 10.71 12.94
C ALA A 142 14.34 10.61 11.47
N GLN A 143 15.63 10.33 11.22
CA GLN A 143 16.15 10.12 9.87
C GLN A 143 15.57 8.86 9.24
N LEU A 144 15.70 7.70 9.89
CA LEU A 144 15.20 6.43 9.38
C LEU A 144 13.67 6.45 9.18
N ALA A 145 12.92 7.14 10.04
CA ALA A 145 11.49 7.32 9.88
C ALA A 145 11.13 8.11 8.60
N ARG A 146 11.95 9.10 8.21
CA ARG A 146 11.74 9.83 6.94
C ARG A 146 12.15 8.97 5.74
N GLU A 147 13.25 8.24 5.84
CA GLU A 147 13.76 7.39 4.77
C GLU A 147 12.75 6.28 4.42
N ILE A 148 12.27 5.52 5.41
CA ILE A 148 11.28 4.46 5.18
C ILE A 148 9.96 5.01 4.60
N ALA A 149 9.54 6.21 5.04
CA ALA A 149 8.34 6.85 4.52
C ALA A 149 8.50 7.24 3.03
N GLU A 150 9.67 7.75 2.63
CA GLU A 150 9.96 8.05 1.22
C GLU A 150 10.04 6.79 0.36
N ASP A 151 10.57 5.70 0.89
CA ASP A 151 10.61 4.42 0.17
C ASP A 151 9.20 3.87 -0.07
N PHE A 152 8.32 3.91 0.94
CA PHE A 152 6.91 3.56 0.75
C PHE A 152 6.23 4.45 -0.29
N ARG A 153 6.43 5.77 -0.21
CA ARG A 153 5.88 6.72 -1.18
C ARG A 153 6.37 6.42 -2.60
N ARG A 154 7.64 6.04 -2.76
CA ARG A 154 8.20 5.66 -4.05
C ARG A 154 7.53 4.41 -4.62
N ILE A 155 7.32 3.38 -3.81
CA ILE A 155 6.66 2.15 -4.24
C ILE A 155 5.22 2.41 -4.66
N ASP A 156 4.49 3.24 -3.92
CA ASP A 156 3.12 3.61 -4.28
C ASP A 156 3.07 4.35 -5.62
N ILE A 157 3.99 5.28 -5.88
CA ILE A 157 4.07 5.97 -7.19
C ILE A 157 4.35 5.00 -8.34
N ILE A 158 5.24 4.04 -8.13
CA ILE A 158 5.56 3.03 -9.14
C ILE A 158 4.33 2.14 -9.41
N ALA A 159 3.63 1.72 -8.37
CA ALA A 159 2.42 0.91 -8.48
C ALA A 159 1.31 1.67 -9.22
N ASP A 160 1.06 2.92 -8.86
CA ASP A 160 0.06 3.79 -9.50
C ASP A 160 0.35 3.99 -10.99
N ALA A 161 1.62 4.20 -11.35
CA ALA A 161 2.02 4.29 -12.75
C ALA A 161 1.77 2.97 -13.51
N CYS A 162 2.03 1.82 -12.87
CA CYS A 162 1.77 0.50 -13.43
C CYS A 162 0.26 0.24 -13.64
N TYR A 163 -0.58 0.62 -12.67
CA TYR A 163 -2.04 0.52 -12.81
C TYR A 163 -2.58 1.43 -13.92
N ALA A 164 -2.09 2.66 -13.99
CA ALA A 164 -2.50 3.60 -15.04
C ALA A 164 -2.11 3.11 -16.43
N GLU A 165 -0.92 2.52 -16.58
CA GLU A 165 -0.47 1.97 -17.86
C GLU A 165 -1.26 0.72 -18.26
N SER A 166 -1.46 -0.23 -17.34
CA SER A 166 -2.28 -1.41 -17.62
C SER A 166 -3.71 -1.05 -18.04
N TYR A 167 -4.32 -0.05 -17.38
CA TYR A 167 -5.65 0.45 -17.77
C TYR A 167 -5.64 1.18 -19.12
N ARG A 168 -4.59 1.95 -19.42
CA ARG A 168 -4.45 2.64 -20.71
C ARG A 168 -4.38 1.63 -21.86
N THR A 169 -3.53 0.62 -21.74
CA THR A 169 -3.41 -0.46 -22.73
C THR A 169 -4.74 -1.18 -22.90
N TYR A 170 -5.35 -1.61 -21.80
CA TYR A 170 -6.67 -2.23 -21.79
C TYR A 170 -7.72 -1.40 -22.55
N SER A 171 -7.87 -0.13 -22.19
CA SER A 171 -8.89 0.73 -22.78
C SER A 171 -8.64 0.94 -24.29
N ASN A 172 -7.39 1.15 -24.69
CA ASN A 172 -7.04 1.32 -26.10
C ASN A 172 -7.36 0.05 -26.92
N ASP A 173 -6.86 -1.10 -26.47
CA ASP A 173 -7.04 -2.38 -27.16
C ASP A 173 -8.52 -2.77 -27.22
N ARG A 174 -9.25 -2.56 -26.12
CA ARG A 174 -10.68 -2.86 -26.05
C ARG A 174 -11.51 -1.96 -26.95
N ASN A 175 -11.22 -0.66 -26.98
CA ASN A 175 -11.88 0.27 -27.91
C ASN A 175 -11.60 -0.09 -29.36
N GLU A 176 -10.37 -0.49 -29.70
CA GLU A 176 -10.03 -0.93 -31.06
C GLU A 176 -10.79 -2.21 -31.44
N ALA A 177 -10.81 -3.21 -30.55
CA ALA A 177 -11.53 -4.46 -30.79
C ALA A 177 -13.05 -4.25 -30.89
N GLN A 178 -13.62 -3.37 -30.07
CA GLN A 178 -15.04 -2.99 -30.14
C GLN A 178 -15.37 -2.28 -31.45
N ALA A 179 -14.54 -1.33 -31.89
CA ALA A 179 -14.75 -0.63 -33.16
C ALA A 179 -14.71 -1.61 -34.36
N LYS A 180 -13.81 -2.61 -34.32
CA LYS A 180 -13.75 -3.65 -35.35
C LYS A 180 -14.95 -4.60 -35.32
N LEU A 181 -15.47 -4.92 -34.13
CA LEU A 181 -16.71 -5.68 -33.99
C LEU A 181 -17.90 -4.90 -34.56
N GLU A 182 -18.03 -3.61 -34.22
CA GLU A 182 -19.09 -2.75 -34.74
C GLU A 182 -19.04 -2.62 -36.27
N ASP A 183 -17.85 -2.43 -36.84
CA ASP A 183 -17.65 -2.39 -38.29
C ASP A 183 -18.03 -3.70 -38.97
N CYS A 184 -17.58 -4.84 -38.42
CA CYS A 184 -17.94 -6.16 -38.92
C CYS A 184 -19.45 -6.40 -38.86
N LEU A 185 -20.11 -6.00 -37.76
CA LEU A 185 -21.55 -6.14 -37.62
C LEU A 185 -22.32 -5.28 -38.63
N ALA A 186 -21.80 -4.12 -39.00
CA ALA A 186 -22.40 -3.24 -39.99
C ALA A 186 -22.17 -3.70 -41.44
N ASN A 187 -20.98 -4.23 -41.74
CA ASN A 187 -20.52 -4.44 -43.12
C ASN A 187 -20.26 -5.91 -43.50
N GLY A 188 -20.29 -6.84 -42.55
CA GLY A 188 -19.81 -8.21 -42.71
C GLY A 188 -18.28 -8.32 -42.59
N ILE A 189 -17.76 -9.53 -42.79
CA ILE A 189 -16.31 -9.82 -42.87
C ILE A 189 -15.76 -9.43 -44.24
#